data_AF-A0A357LN04-F1
#
_entry.id   AF-A0A357LN04-F1
#
_cell.length_a   1.000
_cell.length_b   1.000
_cell.length_c   1.000
_cell.angle_alpha   90.00
_cell.angle_beta   90.00
_cell.angle_gamma   90.00
#
_symmetry.space_group_name_H-M   'P 1'
#
loop_
_entity.id
_entity.type
_entity.pdbx_description
1 polymer ?
#
loop_
_entity_poly.entity_id
_entity_poly.type
_entity_poly.pdbx_seq_one_letter_code
_entity_poly.pdbx_strand_id
1 'polypeptide(L)'
;RPLPDRARSAVFSSVPDAVLVSGQITGEAARMEDLEAVKVVLPDIPVLANTGVKHDTVAEVMRVANGCIVGSSLKVDGDTWNAVDPDRARDFMDRAKAAR
;
A
#
# COMPACT_ATOMS: atom_id res chain seq x y z
N ARG A 1 19.73 -9.52 -1.87
CA ARG A 1 19.01 -9.82 -0.60
C ARG A 1 17.52 -9.78 -0.88
N PRO A 2 16.76 -10.84 -0.54
CA PRO A 2 15.30 -10.87 -0.64
C PRO A 2 14.64 -9.67 0.07
N LEU A 3 13.46 -9.25 -0.40
CA LEU A 3 12.75 -8.11 0.18
C LEU A 3 12.38 -8.30 1.68
N PRO A 4 11.90 -9.48 2.13
CA PRO A 4 11.61 -9.72 3.56
C PRO A 4 12.84 -9.54 4.46
N ASP A 5 14.03 -9.95 4.00
CA ASP A 5 15.27 -9.78 4.76
C ASP A 5 15.66 -8.31 4.89
N ARG A 6 15.45 -7.53 3.82
CA ARG A 6 15.67 -6.09 3.85
C ARG A 6 14.71 -5.40 4.81
N ALA A 7 13.45 -5.85 4.85
CA ALA A 7 12.43 -5.32 5.74
C ALA A 7 12.77 -5.58 7.22
N ARG A 8 13.17 -6.82 7.58
CA ARG A 8 13.66 -7.14 8.93
C ARG A 8 14.86 -6.29 9.33
N SER A 9 15.82 -6.14 8.42
CA SER A 9 17.00 -5.30 8.66
C SER A 9 16.63 -3.85 8.94
N ALA A 10 15.69 -3.27 8.18
CA ALA A 10 15.24 -1.89 8.36
C ALA A 10 14.51 -1.70 9.70
N VAL A 11 13.67 -2.66 10.09
CA VAL A 11 12.98 -2.62 11.40
C VAL A 11 13.99 -2.67 12.54
N PHE A 12 14.95 -3.58 12.47
CA PHE A 12 15.98 -3.71 13.50
C PHE A 12 16.86 -2.44 13.62
N SER A 13 17.25 -1.84 12.48
CA SER A 13 18.18 -0.72 12.47
C SER A 13 17.55 0.63 12.80
N SER A 14 16.26 0.78 12.56
CA SER A 14 15.60 2.09 12.51
C SER A 14 14.34 2.20 13.35
N VAL A 15 13.85 1.08 13.89
CA VAL A 15 12.68 1.01 14.80
C VAL A 15 11.50 1.87 14.30
N PRO A 16 11.02 1.65 13.05
CA PRO A 16 9.97 2.49 12.49
C PRO A 16 8.61 2.11 13.08
N ASP A 17 7.69 3.08 13.14
CA ASP A 17 6.30 2.83 13.51
C ASP A 17 5.54 1.97 12.47
N ALA A 18 5.99 1.99 11.21
CA ALA A 18 5.43 1.19 10.13
C ALA A 18 6.41 0.98 8.98
N VAL A 19 6.18 -0.06 8.18
CA VAL A 19 6.94 -0.35 6.95
C VAL A 19 6.03 -0.22 5.74
N LEU A 20 6.49 0.51 4.73
CA LEU A 20 5.80 0.65 3.45
C LEU A 20 6.44 -0.27 2.41
N VAL A 21 5.63 -1.08 1.74
CA VAL A 21 6.05 -1.91 0.60
C VAL A 21 5.65 -1.18 -0.69
N SER A 22 6.66 -0.93 -1.53
CA SER A 22 6.50 -0.19 -2.79
C SER A 22 6.71 -1.12 -3.99
N GLY A 23 6.04 -0.80 -5.10
CA GLY A 23 6.44 -1.25 -6.43
C GLY A 23 7.82 -0.70 -6.82
N GLN A 24 8.41 -1.24 -7.88
CA GLN A 24 9.74 -0.81 -8.33
C GLN A 24 9.74 0.60 -8.93
N ILE A 25 8.61 1.01 -9.51
CA ILE A 25 8.42 2.32 -10.16
C ILE A 25 7.20 3.00 -9.53
N THR A 26 7.28 4.33 -9.36
CA THR A 26 6.16 5.13 -8.86
C THR A 26 4.92 4.93 -9.74
N GLY A 27 3.80 4.58 -9.10
CA GLY A 27 2.53 4.31 -9.79
C GLY A 27 2.32 2.84 -10.16
N GLU A 28 3.35 2.01 -10.08
CA GLU A 28 3.21 0.55 -10.18
C GLU A 28 2.91 -0.05 -8.82
N ALA A 29 1.99 -1.02 -8.82
CA ALA A 29 1.63 -1.70 -7.59
C ALA A 29 2.79 -2.58 -7.11
N ALA A 30 3.00 -2.63 -5.79
CA ALA A 30 3.79 -3.71 -5.22
C ALA A 30 3.13 -5.04 -5.59
N ARG A 31 3.94 -6.05 -5.94
CA ARG A 31 3.42 -7.40 -6.18
C ARG A 31 2.83 -7.91 -4.87
N MET A 32 1.65 -8.54 -4.93
CA MET A 32 1.00 -9.09 -3.73
C MET A 32 1.91 -10.09 -3.00
N GLU A 33 2.65 -10.91 -3.73
CA GLU A 33 3.67 -11.84 -3.18
C GLU A 33 4.71 -11.12 -2.31
N ASP A 34 5.16 -9.93 -2.73
CA ASP A 34 6.16 -9.14 -2.00
C ASP A 34 5.57 -8.56 -0.71
N LEU A 35 4.32 -8.06 -0.79
CA LEU A 35 3.58 -7.53 0.36
C LEU A 35 3.31 -8.63 1.39
N GLU A 36 2.86 -9.80 0.95
CA GLU A 36 2.64 -10.98 1.79
C GLU A 36 3.92 -11.46 2.45
N ALA A 37 5.00 -11.62 1.67
CA ALA A 37 6.28 -12.08 2.20
C ALA A 37 6.86 -11.12 3.25
N VAL A 38 6.70 -9.80 3.07
CA VAL A 38 7.07 -8.82 4.09
C VAL A 38 6.16 -8.89 5.31
N LYS A 39 4.85 -9.04 5.13
CA LYS A 39 3.90 -9.13 6.25
C LYS A 39 4.17 -10.36 7.13
N VAL A 40 4.55 -11.49 6.53
CA VAL A 40 4.90 -12.73 7.27
C VAL A 40 6.10 -12.52 8.20
N VAL A 41 7.13 -11.79 7.77
CA VAL A 41 8.35 -11.60 8.58
C VAL A 41 8.27 -10.43 9.55
N LEU A 42 7.25 -9.58 9.44
CA LEU A 42 6.97 -8.42 10.30
C LEU A 42 5.59 -8.56 10.97
N PRO A 43 5.41 -9.52 11.90
CA PRO A 43 4.11 -9.76 12.53
C PRO A 43 3.65 -8.55 13.37
N ASP A 44 4.57 -7.93 14.10
CA ASP A 44 4.28 -6.90 15.10
C ASP A 44 4.41 -5.46 14.59
N ILE A 45 4.94 -5.28 13.37
CA ILE A 45 5.07 -3.96 12.75
C ILE A 45 3.97 -3.78 11.70
N PRO A 46 3.23 -2.66 11.72
CA PRO A 46 2.28 -2.33 10.67
C PRO A 46 2.96 -2.31 9.29
N VAL A 47 2.42 -3.09 8.35
CA VAL A 47 2.89 -3.12 6.94
C VAL A 47 1.83 -2.49 6.05
N LEU A 48 2.22 -1.49 5.26
CA LEU A 48 1.34 -0.75 4.35
C LEU A 48 1.78 -0.92 2.90
N ALA A 49 0.85 -1.01 1.96
CA ALA A 49 1.14 -0.88 0.53
C ALA A 49 1.10 0.59 0.13
N ASN A 50 2.10 1.14 -0.57
CA ASN A 50 2.13 2.59 -0.81
C ASN A 50 1.98 3.06 -2.27
N THR A 51 2.26 2.20 -3.24
CA THR A 51 2.34 2.57 -4.66
C THR A 51 1.40 1.68 -5.45
N GLY A 52 0.76 2.28 -6.45
CA GLY A 52 -0.13 1.59 -7.39
C GLY A 52 -1.44 1.07 -6.79
N VAL A 53 -1.83 1.48 -5.58
CA VAL A 53 -3.13 1.14 -5.01
C VAL A 53 -4.25 1.90 -5.74
N LYS A 54 -5.29 1.18 -6.15
CA LYS A 54 -6.40 1.65 -6.98
C LYS A 54 -7.72 1.16 -6.41
N HIS A 55 -8.83 1.72 -6.89
CA HIS A 55 -10.19 1.28 -6.55
C HIS A 55 -10.39 -0.23 -6.76
N ASP A 56 -9.81 -0.79 -7.82
CA ASP A 56 -9.98 -2.20 -8.17
C ASP A 56 -9.05 -3.13 -7.37
N THR A 57 -7.97 -2.61 -6.79
CA THR A 57 -6.95 -3.42 -6.08
C THR A 57 -7.00 -3.26 -4.57
N VAL A 58 -7.67 -2.22 -4.05
CA VAL A 58 -7.68 -1.92 -2.61
C VAL A 58 -8.24 -3.07 -1.78
N ALA A 59 -9.25 -3.77 -2.27
CA ALA A 59 -9.84 -4.90 -1.55
C ALA A 59 -8.82 -6.03 -1.35
N GLU A 60 -8.05 -6.38 -2.39
CA GLU A 60 -7.01 -7.41 -2.32
C GLU A 60 -5.85 -6.98 -1.43
N VAL A 61 -5.37 -5.74 -1.58
CA VAL A 61 -4.30 -5.18 -0.75
C VAL A 61 -4.67 -5.23 0.74
N MET A 62 -5.90 -4.83 1.08
CA MET A 62 -6.35 -4.74 2.48
C MET A 62 -6.56 -6.11 3.15
N ARG A 63 -6.62 -7.22 2.38
CA ARG A 63 -6.61 -8.58 2.95
C ARG A 63 -5.29 -8.94 3.62
N VAL A 64 -4.20 -8.30 3.22
CA VAL A 64 -2.84 -8.58 3.68
C VAL A 64 -2.26 -7.42 4.49
N ALA A 65 -2.40 -6.20 3.97
CA ALA A 65 -1.79 -5.02 4.57
C ALA A 65 -2.59 -4.47 5.75
N ASN A 66 -1.87 -3.85 6.68
CA ASN A 66 -2.43 -3.06 7.76
C ASN A 66 -3.00 -1.70 7.28
N GLY A 67 -2.66 -1.27 6.07
CA GLY A 67 -3.23 -0.09 5.43
C GLY A 67 -2.63 0.15 4.05
N CYS A 68 -2.98 1.26 3.42
CA CYS A 68 -2.36 1.66 2.17
C CYS A 68 -2.24 3.18 2.01
N ILE A 69 -1.34 3.60 1.11
CA ILE A 69 -1.27 4.97 0.60
C ILE A 69 -1.80 4.95 -0.84
N VAL A 70 -2.68 5.90 -1.14
CA VAL A 70 -3.30 6.07 -2.46
C VAL A 70 -3.11 7.51 -2.91
N GLY A 71 -2.82 7.71 -4.20
CA GLY A 71 -2.50 9.02 -4.78
C GLY A 71 -3.31 9.31 -6.03
N SER A 72 -2.70 9.12 -7.20
CA SER A 72 -3.28 9.43 -8.52
C SER A 72 -4.67 8.82 -8.73
N SER A 73 -4.95 7.63 -8.19
CA SER A 73 -6.27 6.99 -8.26
C SER A 73 -7.40 7.84 -7.68
N LEU A 74 -7.12 8.80 -6.79
CA LEU A 74 -8.12 9.72 -6.23
C LEU A 74 -8.22 11.04 -7.00
N LYS A 75 -7.34 11.31 -7.97
CA LYS A 75 -7.26 12.58 -8.67
C LYS A 75 -8.19 12.62 -9.87
N VAL A 76 -8.63 13.80 -10.30
CA VAL A 76 -9.36 13.95 -11.57
C VAL A 76 -8.54 13.36 -12.72
N ASP A 77 -9.17 12.50 -13.52
CA ASP A 77 -8.56 11.74 -14.64
C ASP A 77 -7.36 10.85 -14.29
N GLY A 78 -7.05 10.68 -13.00
CA GLY A 78 -5.89 9.91 -12.58
C GLY A 78 -4.56 10.65 -12.71
N ASP A 79 -4.57 11.96 -13.00
CA ASP A 79 -3.34 12.76 -13.08
C ASP A 79 -2.91 13.21 -11.67
N THR A 80 -1.67 12.88 -11.31
CA THR A 80 -1.05 13.26 -10.02
C THR A 80 -1.14 14.75 -9.73
N TRP A 81 -1.06 15.60 -10.75
CA TRP A 81 -1.05 17.05 -10.61
C TRP A 81 -2.44 17.67 -10.47
N ASN A 82 -3.49 16.91 -10.78
CA ASN A 82 -4.85 17.37 -10.64
C ASN A 82 -5.33 17.40 -9.17
N ALA A 83 -6.45 18.09 -8.95
CA ALA A 83 -7.15 18.07 -7.68
C ALA A 83 -7.66 16.65 -7.36
N VAL A 84 -7.86 16.38 -6.06
CA VAL A 84 -8.59 15.18 -5.63
C VAL A 84 -10.04 15.32 -6.09
N ASP A 85 -10.57 14.28 -6.70
CA ASP A 85 -11.99 14.14 -7.02
C ASP A 85 -12.71 13.57 -5.79
N PRO A 86 -13.66 14.32 -5.18
CA PRO A 86 -14.38 13.89 -3.98
C PRO A 86 -15.17 12.58 -4.16
N ASP A 87 -15.73 12.35 -5.34
CA ASP A 87 -16.54 11.16 -5.62
C ASP A 87 -15.64 9.94 -5.76
N ARG A 88 -14.49 10.08 -6.43
CA ARG A 88 -13.47 9.02 -6.47
C ARG A 88 -12.92 8.72 -5.08
N ALA A 89 -12.69 9.73 -4.24
CA ALA A 89 -12.23 9.52 -2.87
C ALA A 89 -13.27 8.77 -2.03
N ARG A 90 -14.56 9.09 -2.20
CA ARG A 90 -15.66 8.40 -1.53
C ARG A 90 -15.75 6.93 -1.94
N ASP A 91 -15.78 6.65 -3.25
CA ASP A 91 -15.83 5.27 -3.78
C ASP A 91 -14.63 4.44 -3.28
N PHE A 92 -13.43 5.01 -3.28
CA PHE A 92 -12.24 4.32 -2.76
C PHE A 92 -12.42 3.93 -1.29
N MET A 93 -12.89 4.87 -0.46
CA MET A 93 -13.09 4.62 0.97
C MET A 93 -14.21 3.62 1.25
N ASP A 94 -15.27 3.62 0.45
CA ASP A 94 -16.36 2.63 0.60
C ASP A 94 -15.86 1.21 0.31
N ARG A 95 -15.03 1.04 -0.74
CA ARG A 95 -14.37 -0.24 -1.06
C ARG A 95 -13.36 -0.67 0.01
N ALA A 96 -12.54 0.26 0.50
CA ALA A 96 -11.55 -0.01 1.54
C ALA A 96 -12.21 -0.45 2.86
N LYS A 97 -13.32 0.19 3.24
CA LYS A 97 -14.11 -0.19 4.42
C LYS A 97 -14.80 -1.54 4.26
N ALA A 98 -15.34 -1.84 3.08
CA ALA A 98 -15.97 -3.13 2.81
C ALA A 98 -14.99 -4.32 2.86
N ALA A 99 -13.69 -4.07 2.70
CA ALA A 99 -12.64 -5.08 2.78
C ALA A 99 -12.15 -5.38 4.21
N ARG A 100 -12.76 -4.80 5.24
CA ARG A 100 -12.32 -4.86 6.65
C ARG A 100 -13.44 -5.17 7.63
#